data_AF-A0A4R3AN03-F1
#
_entry.id   AF-A0A4R3AN03-F1
#
_cell.length_a   1.000
_cell.length_b   1.000
_cell.length_c   1.000
_cell.angle_alpha   90.00
_cell.angle_beta   90.00
_cell.angle_gamma   90.00
#
_symmetry.space_group_name_H-M   'P 1'
#
loop_
_entity.id
_entity.type
_entity.pdbx_description
1 polymer ?
#
loop_
_entity_poly.entity_id
_entity_poly.type
_entity_poly.pdbx_seq_one_letter_code
_entity_poly.pdbx_strand_id
1 'polypeptide(L)'
;MKSKKTKMILLGTVAVLIVLLIASNFIYITPNETLLYKAQQYVTYSKADWENYEENKRILANNPTSGNIQTEVAAVVSPDDIYSLDTSRVAPEVVASELEKIKKANFDRLVEAKIRPDHEDAQAALIRHTDGRLTDVIINQKINIKVGKCYDNPNTDGNYNCVSCMILLYNRDKKDWQEAPDGDNFLKPAYDFYQPSKGDIWEAKDLTMRIPFDYDLYKKFEGKE
;
A
#
# COMPACT_ATOMS: atom_id res chain seq x y z
N MET A 1 43.73 -7.78 -39.02
CA MET A 1 42.52 -6.93 -38.92
C MET A 1 41.54 -7.35 -37.81
N LYS A 2 41.31 -8.66 -37.58
CA LYS A 2 40.43 -9.16 -36.50
C LYS A 2 40.86 -8.73 -35.07
N SER A 3 42.14 -8.83 -34.70
CA SER A 3 42.56 -8.55 -33.31
C SER A 3 42.43 -7.08 -32.89
N LYS A 4 42.54 -6.12 -33.83
CA LYS A 4 42.29 -4.69 -33.55
C LYS A 4 40.81 -4.43 -33.23
N LYS A 5 39.88 -5.05 -33.97
CA LYS A 5 38.43 -4.96 -33.68
C LYS A 5 38.10 -5.59 -32.33
N THR A 6 38.66 -6.75 -32.01
CA THR A 6 38.44 -7.42 -30.71
C THR A 6 38.98 -6.58 -29.55
N LYS A 7 40.18 -5.99 -29.67
CA LYS A 7 40.73 -5.09 -28.65
C LYS A 7 39.89 -3.83 -28.48
N MET A 8 39.37 -3.27 -29.57
CA MET A 8 38.54 -2.05 -29.52
C MET A 8 37.17 -2.32 -28.88
N ILE A 9 36.56 -3.48 -29.15
CA ILE A 9 35.34 -3.94 -28.48
C ILE A 9 35.60 -4.13 -26.99
N LEU A 10 36.70 -4.81 -26.62
CA LEU A 10 37.08 -5.04 -25.23
C LEU A 10 37.33 -3.72 -24.48
N LEU A 11 37.98 -2.74 -25.13
CA LEU A 11 38.20 -1.42 -24.55
C LEU A 11 36.88 -0.67 -24.34
N GLY A 12 35.96 -0.78 -25.30
CA GLY A 12 34.62 -0.20 -25.22
C GLY A 12 33.79 -0.79 -24.08
N THR A 13 33.76 -2.13 -23.93
CA THR A 13 33.05 -2.77 -22.82
C THR A 13 33.66 -2.44 -21.46
N VAL A 14 34.99 -2.38 -21.36
CA VAL A 14 35.66 -1.97 -20.11
C VAL A 14 35.37 -0.51 -19.79
N ALA A 15 35.37 0.39 -20.77
CA ALA A 15 35.02 1.79 -20.56
C ALA A 15 33.56 1.95 -20.08
N VAL A 16 32.62 1.22 -20.67
CA VAL A 16 31.21 1.20 -20.23
C VAL A 16 31.08 0.64 -18.80
N LEU A 17 31.79 -0.44 -18.48
CA LEU A 17 31.83 -1.01 -17.13
C LEU A 17 32.38 -0.02 -16.10
N ILE A 18 33.44 0.71 -16.44
CA ILE A 18 34.03 1.74 -15.57
C ILE A 18 33.04 2.88 -15.36
N VAL A 19 32.34 3.35 -16.41
CA VAL A 19 31.31 4.40 -16.28
C VAL A 19 30.16 3.93 -15.40
N LEU A 20 29.70 2.68 -15.55
CA LEU A 20 28.66 2.10 -14.69
C LEU A 20 29.12 1.96 -13.23
N LEU A 21 30.38 1.57 -13.00
CA LEU A 21 31.00 1.52 -11.66
C LEU A 21 31.12 2.91 -11.03
N ILE A 22 31.53 3.92 -11.78
CA ILE A 22 31.60 5.29 -11.28
C ILE A 22 30.18 5.79 -10.98
N ALA A 23 29.21 5.60 -11.88
CA ALA A 23 27.82 5.98 -11.67
C ALA A 23 27.22 5.28 -10.44
N SER A 24 27.57 4.01 -10.19
CA SER A 24 27.11 3.26 -9.03
C SER A 24 27.51 3.88 -7.68
N ASN A 25 28.66 4.56 -7.60
CA ASN A 25 29.10 5.28 -6.40
C ASN A 25 28.30 6.56 -6.12
N PHE A 26 27.61 7.12 -7.12
CA PHE A 26 26.76 8.31 -6.95
C PHE A 26 25.29 7.94 -6.73
N ILE A 27 24.94 6.67 -6.85
CA ILE A 27 23.58 6.17 -6.64
C ILE A 27 23.45 5.77 -5.16
N TYR A 28 22.86 6.64 -4.35
CA TYR A 28 22.59 6.34 -2.93
C TYR A 28 21.51 5.26 -2.79
N ILE A 29 21.87 4.06 -2.34
CA ILE A 29 20.94 2.92 -2.23
C ILE A 29 20.50 2.81 -0.76
N THR A 30 19.19 2.91 -0.50
CA THR A 30 18.66 2.62 0.85
C THR A 30 18.79 1.12 1.15
N PRO A 31 18.81 0.70 2.44
CA PRO A 31 19.11 -0.69 2.83
C PRO A 31 18.23 -1.77 2.18
N ASN A 32 17.05 -1.37 1.69
CA ASN A 32 16.05 -2.27 1.11
C ASN A 32 16.04 -2.21 -0.44
N GLU A 33 16.91 -1.41 -1.06
CA GLU A 33 16.96 -1.23 -2.52
C GLU A 33 18.17 -1.94 -3.14
N THR A 34 18.07 -2.30 -4.43
CA THR A 34 19.22 -2.84 -5.19
C THR A 34 19.73 -1.82 -6.21
N LEU A 35 20.98 -1.98 -6.65
CA LEU A 35 21.59 -1.09 -7.64
C LEU A 35 20.89 -1.18 -9.01
N LEU A 36 20.49 -2.39 -9.39
CA LEU A 36 19.73 -2.66 -10.61
C LEU A 36 18.36 -1.98 -10.55
N TYR A 37 17.69 -2.06 -9.40
CA TYR A 37 16.41 -1.42 -9.15
C TYR A 37 16.49 0.10 -9.33
N LYS A 38 17.49 0.73 -8.74
CA LYS A 38 17.66 2.18 -8.82
C LYS A 38 17.99 2.64 -10.25
N ALA A 39 18.79 1.84 -10.98
CA ALA A 39 19.03 2.08 -12.40
C ALA A 39 17.74 1.98 -13.24
N GLN A 40 16.86 1.01 -12.94
CA GLN A 40 15.58 0.89 -13.62
C GLN A 40 14.68 2.10 -13.33
N GLN A 41 14.59 2.57 -12.09
CA GLN A 41 13.83 3.77 -11.72
C GLN A 41 14.27 5.00 -12.51
N TYR A 42 15.58 5.27 -12.63
CA TYR A 42 16.09 6.40 -13.43
C TYR A 42 15.70 6.37 -14.91
N VAL A 43 15.41 5.18 -15.45
CA VAL A 43 15.03 5.01 -16.85
C VAL A 43 13.51 5.03 -17.05
N THR A 44 12.74 4.59 -16.06
CA THR A 44 11.28 4.38 -16.20
C THR A 44 10.43 5.43 -15.50
N TYR A 45 10.97 6.17 -14.52
CA TYR A 45 10.18 7.10 -13.72
C TYR A 45 9.92 8.41 -14.47
N SER A 46 8.66 8.80 -14.50
CA SER A 46 8.26 10.15 -14.88
C SER A 46 8.59 11.15 -13.76
N LYS A 47 8.48 12.45 -14.06
CA LYS A 47 8.66 13.50 -13.04
C LYS A 47 7.72 13.32 -11.83
N ALA A 48 6.47 12.95 -12.08
CA ALA A 48 5.49 12.70 -11.03
C ALA A 48 5.81 11.43 -10.21
N ASP A 49 6.43 10.41 -10.83
CA ASP A 49 6.87 9.22 -10.10
C ASP A 49 8.03 9.55 -9.15
N TRP A 50 8.96 10.42 -9.57
CA TRP A 50 10.04 10.92 -8.72
C TRP A 50 9.52 11.76 -7.55
N GLU A 51 8.57 12.66 -7.80
CA GLU A 51 7.95 13.48 -6.74
C GLU A 51 7.24 12.59 -5.71
N ASN A 52 6.51 11.57 -6.14
CA ASN A 52 5.86 10.60 -5.24
C ASN A 52 6.87 9.74 -4.48
N TYR A 53 7.96 9.32 -5.12
CA TYR A 53 9.01 8.53 -4.48
C TYR A 53 9.70 9.31 -3.37
N GLU A 54 10.07 10.57 -3.62
CA GLU A 54 10.67 11.43 -2.61
C GLU A 54 9.68 11.79 -1.49
N GLU A 55 8.39 11.98 -1.82
CA GLU A 55 7.35 12.20 -0.81
C GLU A 55 7.18 10.96 0.09
N ASN A 56 7.14 9.75 -0.48
CA ASN A 56 7.08 8.52 0.32
C ASN A 56 8.32 8.34 1.20
N LYS A 57 9.51 8.67 0.69
CA LYS A 57 10.74 8.71 1.50
C LYS A 57 10.66 9.71 2.64
N ARG A 58 10.10 10.88 2.39
CA ARG A 58 9.90 11.92 3.40
C ARG A 58 8.90 11.46 4.49
N ILE A 59 7.80 10.84 4.07
CA ILE A 59 6.82 10.23 4.97
C ILE A 59 7.49 9.18 5.86
N LEU A 60 8.33 8.32 5.29
CA LEU A 60 9.09 7.29 6.03
C LEU A 60 10.10 7.91 7.02
N ALA A 61 10.87 8.90 6.59
CA ALA A 61 11.89 9.55 7.42
C ALA A 61 11.28 10.29 8.63
N ASN A 62 10.08 10.85 8.45
CA ASN A 62 9.36 11.56 9.51
C ASN A 62 8.58 10.62 10.44
N ASN A 63 8.48 9.33 10.12
CA ASN A 63 7.70 8.33 10.88
C ASN A 63 8.47 7.01 11.02
N PRO A 64 9.57 6.97 11.81
CA PRO A 64 10.44 5.80 11.90
C PRO A 64 9.72 4.59 12.51
N THR A 65 9.82 3.43 11.84
CA THR A 65 9.36 2.15 12.38
C THR A 65 10.26 1.73 13.55
N SER A 66 9.64 1.29 14.66
CA SER A 66 10.37 0.72 15.79
C SER A 66 10.90 -0.65 15.38
N GLY A 67 12.20 -0.73 15.09
CA GLY A 67 12.84 -1.97 14.66
C GLY A 67 12.72 -3.10 15.68
N ASN A 68 12.56 -4.31 15.15
CA ASN A 68 12.48 -5.63 15.80
C ASN A 68 11.12 -6.09 16.31
N ILE A 69 10.34 -6.76 15.45
CA ILE A 69 9.76 -8.08 15.73
C ILE A 69 9.79 -8.92 14.43
N GLN A 70 10.54 -10.02 14.43
CA GLN A 70 10.43 -11.08 13.42
C GLN A 70 9.11 -11.82 13.66
N THR A 71 8.25 -11.89 12.64
CA THR A 71 7.04 -12.73 12.71
C THR A 71 7.06 -13.74 11.56
N GLU A 72 7.11 -15.02 11.93
CA GLU A 72 7.03 -16.17 11.04
C GLU A 72 5.70 -16.16 10.25
N VAL A 73 5.79 -16.56 8.98
CA VAL A 73 4.63 -16.77 8.10
C VAL A 73 3.92 -18.05 8.55
N ALA A 74 2.99 -17.92 9.50
CA ALA A 74 1.99 -18.95 9.73
C ALA A 74 0.94 -18.88 8.61
N ALA A 75 0.72 -20.01 7.93
CA ALA A 75 -0.41 -20.16 7.02
C ALA A 75 -1.72 -19.91 7.80
N VAL A 76 -2.41 -18.82 7.49
CA VAL A 76 -3.61 -18.38 8.21
C VAL A 76 -4.79 -19.25 7.79
N VAL A 77 -5.24 -20.09 8.70
CA VAL A 77 -6.59 -20.66 8.70
C VAL A 77 -7.55 -19.51 9.01
N SER A 78 -8.38 -19.12 8.05
CA SER A 78 -9.19 -17.89 8.06
C SER A 78 -10.11 -17.73 9.28
N PRO A 79 -9.90 -16.68 10.09
CA PRO A 79 -10.91 -16.06 10.95
C PRO A 79 -11.49 -14.77 10.31
N ASP A 80 -11.34 -14.59 8.99
CA ASP A 80 -11.52 -13.30 8.27
C ASP A 80 -12.98 -12.92 7.97
N ASP A 81 -13.96 -13.39 8.74
CA ASP A 81 -15.37 -13.11 8.43
C ASP A 81 -15.71 -11.61 8.54
N ILE A 82 -14.95 -10.80 9.27
CA ILE A 82 -15.32 -9.39 9.52
C ILE A 82 -15.16 -8.45 8.32
N TYR A 83 -14.49 -8.87 7.25
CA TYR A 83 -14.25 -8.04 6.06
C TYR A 83 -15.41 -8.15 5.08
N SER A 84 -16.02 -7.02 4.76
CA SER A 84 -17.10 -6.98 3.77
C SER A 84 -16.56 -7.17 2.36
N LEU A 85 -17.26 -7.98 1.57
CA LEU A 85 -16.91 -8.29 0.18
C LEU A 85 -17.77 -7.48 -0.79
N ASP A 86 -17.24 -7.26 -2.00
CA ASP A 86 -18.03 -6.73 -3.11
C ASP A 86 -19.00 -7.79 -3.64
N THR A 87 -20.27 -7.70 -3.23
CA THR A 87 -21.30 -8.66 -3.67
C THR A 87 -21.59 -8.61 -5.17
N SER A 88 -21.10 -7.61 -5.92
CA SER A 88 -21.25 -7.53 -7.37
C SER A 88 -20.19 -8.34 -8.13
N ARG A 89 -19.11 -8.74 -7.45
CA ARG A 89 -17.96 -9.43 -8.05
C ARG A 89 -17.75 -10.86 -7.56
N VAL A 90 -18.52 -11.31 -6.58
CA VAL A 90 -18.47 -12.68 -6.04
C VAL A 90 -19.51 -13.60 -6.69
N ALA A 91 -19.26 -14.90 -6.64
CA ALA A 91 -20.18 -15.90 -7.18
C ALA A 91 -21.56 -15.87 -6.47
N PRO A 92 -22.67 -16.17 -7.16
CA PRO A 92 -24.02 -16.08 -6.61
C PRO A 92 -24.24 -16.85 -5.30
N GLU A 93 -23.60 -18.00 -5.14
CA GLU A 93 -23.62 -18.80 -3.91
C GLU A 93 -22.99 -18.09 -2.71
N VAL A 94 -22.00 -17.21 -2.93
CA VAL A 94 -21.34 -16.40 -1.89
C VAL A 94 -22.19 -15.16 -1.56
N VAL A 95 -22.86 -14.58 -2.55
CA VAL A 95 -23.74 -13.41 -2.37
C VAL A 95 -24.81 -13.66 -1.30
N ALA A 96 -25.47 -14.80 -1.33
CA ALA A 96 -26.52 -15.12 -0.37
C ALA A 96 -25.99 -15.15 1.08
N SER A 97 -24.79 -15.72 1.28
CA SER A 97 -24.12 -15.76 2.59
C SER A 97 -23.71 -14.36 3.07
N GLU A 98 -23.12 -13.56 2.18
CA GLU A 98 -22.71 -12.19 2.51
C GLU A 98 -23.89 -11.27 2.82
N LEU A 99 -25.01 -11.41 2.10
CA LEU A 99 -26.24 -10.65 2.40
C LEU A 99 -26.80 -10.98 3.79
N GLU A 100 -26.76 -12.25 4.21
CA GLU A 100 -27.18 -12.62 5.57
C GLU A 100 -26.26 -12.04 6.65
N LYS A 101 -24.94 -12.01 6.39
CA LYS A 101 -23.96 -11.37 7.29
C LYS A 101 -24.21 -9.85 7.39
N ILE A 102 -24.46 -9.18 6.27
CA ILE A 102 -24.80 -7.76 6.21
C ILE A 102 -26.06 -7.46 7.02
N LYS A 103 -27.14 -8.26 6.85
CA LYS A 103 -28.37 -8.12 7.63
C LYS A 103 -28.12 -8.29 9.13
N LYS A 104 -27.32 -9.27 9.52
CA LYS A 104 -26.99 -9.55 10.92
C LYS A 104 -26.13 -8.45 11.56
N ALA A 105 -25.23 -7.83 10.79
CA ALA A 105 -24.32 -6.79 11.27
C ALA A 105 -25.03 -5.50 11.67
N ASN A 106 -26.23 -5.23 11.13
CA ASN A 106 -27.06 -4.06 11.45
C ASN A 106 -26.28 -2.75 11.46
N PHE A 107 -25.85 -2.33 10.26
CA PHE A 107 -25.02 -1.14 10.06
C PHE A 107 -25.71 0.19 10.41
N ASP A 108 -27.01 0.20 10.69
CA ASP A 108 -27.77 1.39 11.08
C ASP A 108 -27.25 2.05 12.37
N ARG A 109 -26.48 1.30 13.16
CA ARG A 109 -25.85 1.79 14.40
C ARG A 109 -24.49 2.43 14.18
N LEU A 110 -23.90 2.29 12.99
CA LEU A 110 -22.61 2.89 12.68
C LEU A 110 -22.76 4.40 12.52
N VAL A 111 -21.83 5.14 13.11
CA VAL A 111 -21.76 6.60 13.00
C VAL A 111 -20.63 6.93 12.05
N GLU A 112 -20.92 7.70 10.99
CA GLU A 112 -19.88 8.16 10.07
C GLU A 112 -18.92 9.11 10.81
N ALA A 113 -17.62 8.79 10.71
CA ALA A 113 -16.57 9.51 11.43
C ALA A 113 -16.31 10.88 10.81
N LYS A 114 -16.34 11.92 11.64
CA LYS A 114 -16.01 13.30 11.22
C LYS A 114 -14.50 13.55 11.18
N ILE A 115 -13.77 12.91 12.08
CA ILE A 115 -12.31 12.98 12.17
C ILE A 115 -11.79 11.63 11.70
N ARG A 116 -11.02 11.63 10.62
CA ARG A 116 -10.52 10.43 9.95
C ARG A 116 -9.19 10.73 9.25
N PRO A 117 -8.35 9.72 8.99
CA PRO A 117 -7.16 9.92 8.17
C PRO A 117 -7.59 10.36 6.76
N ASP A 118 -6.76 11.19 6.13
CA ASP A 118 -6.83 11.37 4.69
C ASP A 118 -6.11 10.23 3.95
N HIS A 119 -5.99 10.33 2.63
CA HIS A 119 -5.35 9.29 1.82
C HIS A 119 -3.85 9.11 2.13
N GLU A 120 -3.15 10.20 2.45
CA GLU A 120 -1.71 10.18 2.73
C GLU A 120 -1.46 9.67 4.15
N ASP A 121 -2.26 10.12 5.12
CA ASP A 121 -2.25 9.61 6.50
C ASP A 121 -2.51 8.11 6.55
N ALA A 122 -3.54 7.64 5.83
CA ALA A 122 -3.88 6.21 5.78
C ALA A 122 -2.77 5.37 5.13
N GLN A 123 -2.15 5.89 4.06
CA GLN A 123 -1.02 5.22 3.43
C GLN A 123 0.17 5.11 4.39
N ALA A 124 0.51 6.20 5.07
CA ALA A 124 1.61 6.22 6.03
C ALA A 124 1.38 5.23 7.19
N ALA A 125 0.15 5.21 7.72
CA ALA A 125 -0.25 4.28 8.78
C ALA A 125 -0.11 2.81 8.36
N LEU A 126 -0.55 2.46 7.14
CA LEU A 126 -0.43 1.09 6.63
C LEU A 126 1.01 0.68 6.29
N ILE A 127 1.84 1.61 5.85
CA ILE A 127 3.27 1.36 5.66
C ILE A 127 3.91 0.96 6.99
N ARG A 128 3.56 1.63 8.10
CA ARG A 128 4.03 1.27 9.44
C ARG A 128 3.47 -0.07 9.90
N HIS A 129 2.17 -0.31 9.74
CA HIS A 129 1.52 -1.59 10.09
C HIS A 129 2.12 -2.80 9.37
N THR A 130 2.63 -2.60 8.16
CA THR A 130 3.24 -3.67 7.35
C THR A 130 4.77 -3.73 7.47
N ASP A 131 5.36 -3.05 8.46
CA ASP A 131 6.81 -2.95 8.67
C ASP A 131 7.57 -2.54 7.40
N GLY A 132 6.97 -1.67 6.59
CA GLY A 132 7.56 -1.19 5.35
C GLY A 132 7.41 -2.12 4.15
N ARG A 133 6.87 -3.34 4.28
CA ARG A 133 6.66 -4.27 3.13
C ARG A 133 5.75 -3.68 2.05
N LEU A 134 4.78 -2.85 2.45
CA LEU A 134 3.91 -2.13 1.52
C LEU A 134 4.66 -1.11 0.66
N THR A 135 5.82 -0.61 1.12
CA THR A 135 6.62 0.41 0.43
C THR A 135 7.08 -0.09 -0.93
N ASP A 136 7.64 -1.30 -0.98
CA ASP A 136 8.16 -1.89 -2.21
C ASP A 136 7.04 -2.04 -3.25
N VAL A 137 5.85 -2.43 -2.80
CA VAL A 137 4.67 -2.54 -3.66
C VAL A 137 4.20 -1.18 -4.18
N ILE A 138 4.02 -0.19 -3.29
CA ILE A 138 3.62 1.19 -3.62
C ILE A 138 4.55 1.79 -4.68
N ILE A 139 5.85 1.54 -4.55
CA ILE A 139 6.86 2.09 -5.43
C ILE A 139 6.96 1.29 -6.74
N ASN A 140 7.00 -0.05 -6.68
CA ASN A 140 7.22 -0.90 -7.85
C ASN A 140 6.03 -0.94 -8.79
N GLN A 141 4.82 -0.99 -8.23
CA GLN A 141 3.59 -1.14 -9.01
C GLN A 141 2.80 0.18 -9.10
N LYS A 142 3.43 1.27 -8.65
CA LYS A 142 2.90 2.63 -8.69
C LYS A 142 1.50 2.74 -8.09
N ILE A 143 1.35 2.18 -6.90
CA ILE A 143 0.10 2.13 -6.17
C ILE A 143 0.02 3.28 -5.19
N ASN A 144 -1.17 3.87 -5.06
CA ASN A 144 -1.56 4.72 -3.95
C ASN A 144 -2.65 4.04 -3.13
N ILE A 145 -2.64 4.25 -1.82
CA ILE A 145 -3.78 3.89 -0.98
C ILE A 145 -4.82 5.01 -1.05
N LYS A 146 -6.08 4.64 -1.28
CA LYS A 146 -7.24 5.53 -1.16
C LYS A 146 -8.11 5.05 -0.02
N VAL A 147 -8.44 5.95 0.89
CA VAL A 147 -9.36 5.69 2.01
C VAL A 147 -10.77 6.14 1.68
N GLY A 148 -11.76 5.31 1.97
CA GLY A 148 -13.18 5.56 1.74
C GLY A 148 -13.87 6.18 2.95
N LYS A 149 -15.17 5.90 3.08
CA LYS A 149 -15.96 6.22 4.26
C LYS A 149 -15.38 5.51 5.48
N CYS A 150 -15.39 6.23 6.59
CA CYS A 150 -14.89 5.77 7.87
C CYS A 150 -16.03 5.84 8.89
N TYR A 151 -16.04 4.91 9.84
CA TYR A 151 -17.02 4.86 10.91
C TYR A 151 -16.34 4.91 12.26
N ASP A 152 -16.93 5.60 13.23
CA ASP A 152 -16.41 5.66 14.58
C ASP A 152 -16.39 4.25 15.18
N ASN A 153 -15.22 3.82 15.63
CA ASN A 153 -15.03 2.50 16.23
C ASN A 153 -15.01 2.63 17.77
N PRO A 154 -16.01 2.07 18.47
CA PRO A 154 -16.05 2.13 19.94
C PRO A 154 -14.93 1.32 20.61
N ASN A 155 -14.30 0.39 19.89
CA ASN A 155 -13.15 -0.39 20.36
C ASN A 155 -11.86 0.44 20.21
N THR A 156 -11.74 1.47 21.05
CA THR A 156 -10.60 2.40 20.96
C THR A 156 -9.30 1.81 21.50
N ASP A 157 -9.35 0.75 22.31
CA ASP A 157 -8.19 0.20 23.03
C ASP A 157 -7.40 1.26 23.82
N GLY A 158 -8.10 2.29 24.32
CA GLY A 158 -7.49 3.40 25.07
C GLY A 158 -6.96 4.55 24.20
N ASN A 159 -7.08 4.46 22.87
CA ASN A 159 -6.69 5.53 21.95
C ASN A 159 -7.68 6.70 21.96
N TYR A 160 -7.20 7.89 21.62
CA TYR A 160 -8.00 9.11 21.55
C TYR A 160 -9.05 9.06 20.45
N ASN A 161 -8.65 8.65 19.23
CA ASN A 161 -9.56 8.39 18.12
C ASN A 161 -9.34 6.95 17.63
N CYS A 162 -10.41 6.29 17.20
CA CYS A 162 -10.36 5.01 16.51
C CYS A 162 -11.51 4.97 15.49
N VAL A 163 -11.19 4.74 14.23
CA VAL A 163 -12.16 4.70 13.13
C VAL A 163 -11.88 3.50 12.24
N SER A 164 -12.92 2.84 11.76
CA SER A 164 -12.82 1.73 10.82
C SER A 164 -13.09 2.24 9.41
N CYS A 165 -12.12 2.10 8.51
CA CYS A 165 -12.23 2.61 7.14
C CYS A 165 -11.95 1.51 6.12
N MET A 166 -12.65 1.57 4.99
CA MET A 166 -12.25 0.82 3.80
C MET A 166 -11.09 1.50 3.09
N ILE A 167 -10.23 0.68 2.49
CA ILE A 167 -9.11 1.13 1.67
C ILE A 167 -9.19 0.51 0.28
N LEU A 168 -8.61 1.20 -0.68
CA LEU A 168 -8.54 0.80 -2.07
C LEU A 168 -7.11 0.99 -2.57
N LEU A 169 -6.60 0.00 -3.31
CA LEU A 169 -5.31 0.11 -3.99
C LEU A 169 -5.57 0.74 -5.36
N TYR A 170 -5.05 1.94 -5.57
CA TYR A 170 -5.20 2.68 -6.83
C TYR A 170 -3.90 2.63 -7.63
N ASN A 171 -3.95 2.07 -8.84
CA ASN A 171 -2.84 2.06 -9.76
C ASN A 171 -2.75 3.38 -10.52
N ARG A 172 -1.70 4.16 -10.27
CA ARG A 172 -1.51 5.49 -10.88
C ARG A 172 -1.29 5.42 -12.39
N ASP A 173 -0.66 4.36 -12.88
CA ASP A 173 -0.35 4.18 -14.30
C ASP A 173 -1.59 3.80 -15.10
N LYS A 174 -2.32 2.79 -14.61
CA LYS A 174 -3.56 2.32 -15.24
C LYS A 174 -4.73 3.28 -15.00
N LYS A 175 -4.59 4.16 -14.01
CA LYS A 175 -5.65 5.07 -13.53
C LYS A 175 -6.91 4.32 -13.12
N ASP A 176 -6.72 3.14 -12.56
CA ASP A 176 -7.78 2.24 -12.15
C ASP A 176 -7.41 1.60 -10.81
N TRP A 177 -8.40 1.07 -10.11
CA TRP A 177 -8.16 0.34 -8.88
C TRP A 177 -7.77 -1.12 -9.16
N GLN A 178 -7.14 -1.78 -8.18
CA GLN A 178 -6.81 -3.21 -8.26
C GLN A 178 -6.97 -3.89 -6.90
N GLU A 179 -7.33 -5.18 -6.88
CA GLU A 179 -7.54 -5.96 -5.63
C GLU A 179 -6.21 -6.34 -4.98
N ALA A 180 -5.37 -7.05 -5.73
CA ALA A 180 -4.08 -7.53 -5.30
C ALA A 180 -3.10 -7.35 -6.47
N PRO A 181 -1.98 -6.66 -6.27
CA PRO A 181 -0.94 -6.60 -7.27
C PRO A 181 -0.29 -7.96 -7.49
N ASP A 182 -0.24 -8.40 -8.75
CA ASP A 182 0.29 -9.71 -9.16
C ASP A 182 -0.31 -10.93 -8.43
N GLY A 183 -1.52 -10.77 -7.86
CA GLY A 183 -2.24 -11.84 -7.14
C GLY A 183 -1.83 -12.03 -5.68
N ASP A 184 -0.84 -11.29 -5.18
CA ASP A 184 -0.41 -11.35 -3.78
C ASP A 184 -1.28 -10.46 -2.90
N ASN A 185 -2.12 -11.07 -2.08
CA ASN A 185 -3.06 -10.35 -1.21
C ASN A 185 -2.35 -9.90 0.08
N PHE A 186 -1.54 -8.83 0.00
CA PHE A 186 -0.77 -8.32 1.14
C PHE A 186 -1.51 -7.26 1.98
N LEU A 187 -2.65 -6.74 1.50
CA LEU A 187 -3.54 -5.88 2.28
C LEU A 187 -4.97 -6.42 2.25
N LYS A 188 -5.64 -6.27 3.40
CA LYS A 188 -7.08 -6.46 3.55
C LYS A 188 -7.84 -5.20 3.06
N PRO A 189 -9.14 -5.32 2.71
CA PRO A 189 -9.89 -4.20 2.13
C PRO A 189 -10.32 -3.12 3.14
N ALA A 190 -10.06 -3.33 4.43
CA ALA A 190 -10.42 -2.39 5.49
C ALA A 190 -9.47 -2.53 6.69
N TYR A 191 -9.31 -1.44 7.45
CA TYR A 191 -8.47 -1.40 8.65
C TYR A 191 -9.07 -0.46 9.69
N ASP A 192 -8.65 -0.63 10.93
CA ASP A 192 -8.85 0.37 11.97
C ASP A 192 -7.68 1.35 11.95
N PHE A 193 -8.01 2.65 11.90
CA PHE A 193 -7.07 3.75 12.03
C PHE A 193 -7.29 4.44 13.37
N TYR A 194 -6.22 4.67 14.11
CA TYR A 194 -6.32 5.24 15.46
C TYR A 194 -5.24 6.30 15.73
N GLN A 195 -5.51 7.18 16.69
CA GLN A 195 -4.56 8.16 17.20
C GLN A 195 -4.39 7.95 18.71
N PRO A 196 -3.17 7.69 19.22
CA PRO A 196 -2.95 7.49 20.65
C PRO A 196 -3.36 8.71 21.50
N SER A 197 -3.02 9.91 21.03
CA SER A 197 -3.42 11.17 21.66
C SER A 197 -3.88 12.21 20.63
N LYS A 198 -4.42 13.33 21.12
CA LYS A 198 -4.99 14.37 20.27
C LYS A 198 -3.90 15.06 19.45
N GLY A 199 -3.98 14.92 18.13
CA GLY A 199 -3.04 15.54 17.19
C GLY A 199 -1.82 14.67 16.88
N ASP A 200 -1.76 13.45 17.40
CA ASP A 200 -0.77 12.46 16.98
C ASP A 200 -1.00 12.02 15.53
N ILE A 201 0.01 11.36 14.97
CA ILE A 201 -0.13 10.68 13.67
C ILE A 201 -1.16 9.54 13.76
N TRP A 202 -1.78 9.22 12.63
CA TRP A 202 -2.63 8.05 12.51
C TRP A 202 -1.81 6.77 12.45
N GLU A 203 -2.16 5.78 13.25
CA GLU A 203 -1.64 4.41 13.15
C GLU A 203 -2.73 3.47 12.63
N ALA A 204 -2.33 2.29 12.14
CA ALA A 204 -3.25 1.29 11.62
C ALA A 204 -3.13 -0.03 12.39
N LYS A 205 -4.23 -0.78 12.44
CA LYS A 205 -4.30 -2.16 12.93
C LYS A 205 -5.38 -2.93 12.17
N ASP A 206 -5.37 -4.25 12.33
CA ASP A 206 -6.40 -5.11 11.75
C ASP A 206 -7.81 -4.71 12.20
N LEU A 207 -8.78 -4.87 11.29
CA LEU A 207 -10.16 -4.44 11.50
C LEU A 207 -10.80 -5.18 12.69
N THR A 208 -11.33 -4.42 13.65
CA THR A 208 -12.03 -4.98 14.82
C THR A 208 -13.56 -4.82 14.75
N MET A 209 -14.07 -4.06 13.78
CA MET A 209 -15.49 -3.81 13.58
C MET A 209 -15.89 -3.98 12.11
N ARG A 210 -16.94 -4.77 11.83
CA ARG A 210 -17.47 -4.91 10.47
C ARG A 210 -18.06 -3.58 10.02
N ILE A 211 -17.62 -3.11 8.86
CA ILE A 211 -18.17 -1.94 8.17
C ILE A 211 -18.74 -2.34 6.81
N PRO A 212 -19.75 -1.63 6.27
CA PRO A 212 -20.30 -1.93 4.95
C PRO A 212 -19.26 -1.74 3.84
N PHE A 213 -19.43 -2.48 2.74
CA PHE A 213 -18.61 -2.29 1.55
C PHE A 213 -18.87 -0.90 0.92
N ASP A 214 -17.81 -0.17 0.59
CA ASP A 214 -17.87 1.21 0.07
C ASP A 214 -17.84 1.23 -1.46
N TYR A 215 -18.97 0.91 -2.07
CA TYR A 215 -19.12 0.94 -3.53
C TYR A 215 -18.81 2.31 -4.15
N ASP A 216 -19.02 3.39 -3.40
CA ASP A 216 -18.76 4.76 -3.89
C ASP A 216 -17.25 5.01 -4.02
N LEU A 217 -16.43 4.49 -3.11
CA LEU A 217 -14.97 4.58 -3.18
C LEU A 217 -14.47 3.93 -4.47
N TYR A 218 -14.90 2.70 -4.75
CA TYR A 218 -14.48 1.94 -5.92
C TYR A 218 -14.91 2.63 -7.22
N LYS A 219 -16.19 3.02 -7.31
CA LYS A 219 -16.73 3.74 -8.47
C LYS A 219 -16.03 5.08 -8.74
N LYS A 220 -15.57 5.77 -7.69
CA LYS A 220 -14.86 7.05 -7.83
C LYS A 220 -13.48 6.89 -8.47
N PHE A 221 -12.81 5.77 -8.23
CA PHE A 221 -11.45 5.50 -8.69
C PHE A 221 -11.38 4.42 -9.79
N GLU A 222 -12.53 3.96 -10.27
CA GLU A 222 -12.64 3.10 -11.44
C GLU A 222 -12.23 3.84 -12.70
N GLY A 223 -11.40 3.19 -13.51
CA GLY A 223 -10.98 3.70 -14.82
C GLY A 223 -12.22 3.96 -15.69
N LYS A 224 -12.33 5.18 -16.22
CA LYS A 224 -13.32 5.46 -17.26
C LYS A 224 -12.72 5.03 -18.59
N GLU A 225 -13.29 3.99 -19.20
CA GLU A 225 -13.01 3.61 -20.60
C GLU A 225 -13.22 4.79 -21.57
#